data_AF-A0A6N8XLU3-F1
#
_entry.id   AF-A0A6N8XLU3-F1
#
_cell.length_a   1.000
_cell.length_b   1.000
_cell.length_c   1.000
_cell.angle_alpha   90.00
_cell.angle_beta   90.00
_cell.angle_gamma   90.00
#
_symmetry.space_group_name_H-M   'P 1'
#
loop_
_entity.id
_entity.type
_entity.pdbx_description
1 polymer ?
#
loop_
_entity_poly.entity_id
_entity_poly.type
_entity_poly.pdbx_seq_one_letter_code
_entity_poly.pdbx_strand_id
1 'polypeptide(L)'
;MSAPATRPALPAWPGDPSGLTAAGIDFEALAHVLANTCRWGGKTRRFYSVAQRAAVASEAIEALDGLGPEERRTLALRALLADARIAWLGDAEAGGATSARAAERHRRDGAAIDRAVLEAAGVDGAPTPEQGDLLRFVARMTGAAERRDLEGAGFGRGAGVAFPPLKRRIRPVEPGKAARLWLNRFRELAGPPSGSANPAGAGASPAGPNTNDQEENSDVAHLARTQREKTPHGTDPESQGRPRAA
;
A
#
# COMPACT_ATOMS: atom_id res chain seq x y z
N MET A 1 -29.51 -40.66 17.02
CA MET A 1 -28.42 -40.61 16.01
C MET A 1 -28.49 -39.24 15.37
N SER A 2 -27.68 -38.28 15.82
CA SER A 2 -27.66 -36.93 15.26
C SER A 2 -26.90 -36.94 13.94
N ALA A 3 -27.51 -36.40 12.88
CA ALA A 3 -26.85 -36.22 11.60
C ALA A 3 -25.67 -35.24 11.75
N PRO A 4 -24.50 -35.52 11.15
CA PRO A 4 -23.39 -34.58 11.16
C PRO A 4 -23.80 -33.32 10.38
N ALA A 5 -23.63 -32.16 11.01
CA ALA A 5 -23.82 -30.87 10.36
C ALA A 5 -22.82 -30.78 9.18
N THR A 6 -23.35 -30.78 7.97
CA THR A 6 -22.59 -30.52 6.75
C THR A 6 -22.00 -29.12 6.87
N ARG A 7 -20.69 -29.01 7.17
CA ARG A 7 -19.98 -27.73 7.04
C ARG A 7 -20.20 -27.27 5.59
N PRO A 8 -20.71 -26.06 5.34
CA PRO A 8 -20.73 -25.55 3.98
C PRO A 8 -19.29 -25.62 3.47
N ALA A 9 -19.10 -26.29 2.33
CA ALA A 9 -17.80 -26.34 1.67
C ALA A 9 -17.42 -24.88 1.39
N LEU A 10 -16.42 -24.37 2.10
CA LEU A 10 -15.85 -23.08 1.77
C LEU A 10 -15.44 -23.15 0.29
N PRO A 11 -15.85 -22.19 -0.55
CA PRO A 11 -15.39 -22.18 -1.93
C PRO A 11 -13.85 -22.21 -1.92
N ALA A 12 -13.27 -23.03 -2.79
CA ALA A 12 -11.83 -23.08 -2.97
C ALA A 12 -11.37 -21.71 -3.49
N TRP A 13 -10.93 -20.86 -2.57
CA TRP A 13 -10.48 -19.52 -2.86
C TRP A 13 -9.00 -19.55 -3.29
N PRO A 14 -8.60 -18.83 -4.36
CA PRO A 14 -9.44 -18.06 -5.27
C PRO A 14 -10.16 -18.98 -6.29
N GLY A 15 -11.47 -18.75 -6.47
CA GLY A 15 -12.29 -19.47 -7.47
C GLY A 15 -12.15 -18.90 -8.89
N ASP A 16 -12.97 -19.37 -9.83
CA ASP A 16 -13.01 -18.82 -11.20
C ASP A 16 -13.42 -17.34 -11.18
N PRO A 17 -12.63 -16.42 -11.80
CA PRO A 17 -13.02 -15.01 -11.89
C PRO A 17 -14.30 -14.78 -12.71
N SER A 18 -14.74 -15.74 -13.54
CA SER A 18 -15.99 -15.70 -14.30
C SER A 18 -17.22 -15.78 -13.38
N GLY A 19 -17.59 -14.67 -12.75
CA GLY A 19 -18.72 -14.63 -11.81
C GLY A 19 -18.37 -14.13 -10.41
N LEU A 20 -17.17 -13.59 -10.23
CA LEU A 20 -16.78 -12.92 -8.99
C LEU A 20 -17.69 -11.72 -8.72
N THR A 21 -18.29 -11.69 -7.53
CA THR A 21 -19.11 -10.57 -7.04
C THR A 21 -18.50 -10.01 -5.76
N ALA A 22 -18.91 -8.80 -5.37
CA ALA A 22 -18.44 -8.17 -4.14
C ALA A 22 -18.67 -9.05 -2.89
N ALA A 23 -19.84 -9.70 -2.79
CA ALA A 23 -20.17 -10.59 -1.67
C ALA A 23 -19.27 -11.83 -1.58
N GLY A 24 -18.61 -12.20 -2.68
CA GLY A 24 -17.66 -13.32 -2.71
C GLY A 24 -16.24 -12.95 -2.29
N ILE A 25 -15.93 -11.67 -2.01
CA ILE A 25 -14.57 -11.25 -1.67
C ILE A 25 -14.24 -11.54 -0.22
N ASP A 26 -13.30 -12.46 0.01
CA ASP A 26 -12.68 -12.68 1.31
C ASP A 26 -11.34 -11.93 1.39
N PHE A 27 -11.31 -10.84 2.17
CA PHE A 27 -10.12 -10.01 2.35
C PHE A 27 -9.01 -10.69 3.18
N GLU A 28 -9.34 -11.63 4.06
CA GLU A 28 -8.34 -12.38 4.83
C GLU A 28 -7.64 -13.40 3.92
N ALA A 29 -8.42 -14.11 3.11
CA ALA A 29 -7.89 -15.03 2.11
C ALA A 29 -7.13 -14.27 1.00
N LEU A 30 -7.61 -13.10 0.58
CA LEU A 30 -6.88 -12.23 -0.35
C LEU A 30 -5.52 -11.80 0.24
N ALA A 31 -5.49 -11.34 1.49
CA ALA A 31 -4.24 -10.98 2.19
C ALA A 31 -3.26 -12.16 2.22
N HIS A 32 -3.76 -13.37 2.50
CA HIS A 32 -2.97 -14.59 2.49
C HIS A 32 -2.39 -14.90 1.10
N VAL A 33 -3.20 -14.89 0.04
CA VAL A 33 -2.75 -15.18 -1.32
C VAL A 33 -1.72 -14.14 -1.80
N LEU A 34 -2.01 -12.85 -1.63
CA LEU A 34 -1.09 -11.78 -2.04
C LEU A 34 0.22 -11.83 -1.27
N ALA A 35 0.19 -12.24 0.01
CA ALA A 35 1.40 -12.34 0.82
C ALA A 35 2.28 -13.53 0.45
N ASN A 36 1.72 -14.58 -0.14
CA ASN A 36 2.46 -15.74 -0.67
C ASN A 36 2.78 -15.61 -2.16
N THR A 37 2.30 -14.57 -2.83
CA THR A 37 2.60 -14.32 -4.24
C THR A 37 3.85 -13.45 -4.37
N CYS A 38 4.90 -13.99 -4.99
CA CYS A 38 6.14 -13.26 -5.28
C CYS A 38 5.95 -12.21 -6.38
N ARG A 39 6.59 -11.06 -6.22
CA ARG A 39 6.82 -10.13 -7.33
C ARG A 39 7.88 -10.68 -8.30
N TRP A 40 7.74 -10.37 -9.59
CA TRP A 40 8.63 -10.79 -10.68
C TRP A 40 8.86 -12.31 -10.75
N GLY A 41 7.88 -13.10 -10.30
CA GLY A 41 8.01 -14.56 -10.24
C GLY A 41 9.13 -15.04 -9.32
N GLY A 42 9.49 -14.26 -8.29
CA GLY A 42 10.53 -14.61 -7.34
C GLY A 42 11.95 -14.42 -7.87
N LYS A 43 12.11 -13.75 -9.02
CA LYS A 43 13.42 -13.34 -9.55
C LYS A 43 13.95 -12.16 -8.73
N THR A 44 14.18 -12.34 -7.44
CA THR A 44 14.78 -11.39 -6.50
C THR A 44 15.67 -12.17 -5.54
N ARG A 45 16.67 -11.51 -4.92
CA ARG A 45 17.55 -12.20 -3.95
C ARG A 45 16.84 -12.62 -2.65
N ARG A 46 15.71 -11.99 -2.35
CA ARG A 46 14.88 -12.24 -1.17
C ARG A 46 13.43 -12.24 -1.61
N PHE A 47 12.63 -13.09 -0.98
CA PHE A 47 11.19 -13.13 -1.19
C PHE A 47 10.58 -11.75 -0.94
N TYR A 48 9.83 -11.22 -1.90
CA TYR A 48 9.12 -9.95 -1.78
C TYR A 48 7.72 -10.11 -2.36
N SER A 49 6.71 -9.94 -1.50
CA SER A 49 5.34 -10.27 -1.83
C SER A 49 4.56 -9.10 -2.42
N VAL A 50 3.50 -9.44 -3.16
CA VAL A 50 2.52 -8.48 -3.66
C VAL A 50 1.83 -7.75 -2.52
N ALA A 51 1.49 -8.45 -1.42
CA ALA A 51 0.90 -7.81 -0.24
C ALA A 51 1.81 -6.72 0.35
N GLN A 52 3.12 -6.98 0.44
CA GLN A 52 4.07 -5.98 0.94
C GLN A 52 4.15 -4.77 0.01
N ARG A 53 4.21 -5.00 -1.31
CA ARG A 53 4.19 -3.90 -2.30
C ARG A 53 2.95 -3.02 -2.15
N ALA A 54 1.78 -3.64 -2.06
CA ALA A 54 0.52 -2.94 -1.92
C ALA A 54 0.45 -2.10 -0.64
N ALA A 55 0.93 -2.62 0.49
CA ALA A 55 1.03 -1.87 1.74
C ALA A 55 1.98 -0.67 1.61
N VAL A 56 3.15 -0.86 0.98
CA VAL A 56 4.12 0.23 0.73
C VAL A 56 3.51 1.34 -0.15
N ALA A 57 2.78 0.98 -1.20
CA ALA A 57 2.10 1.94 -2.07
C ALA A 57 0.99 2.71 -1.33
N SER A 58 0.21 2.02 -0.50
CA SER A 58 -0.83 2.62 0.35
C SER A 58 -0.24 3.63 1.35
N GLU A 59 0.83 3.24 2.06
CA GLU A 59 1.54 4.10 3.01
C GLU A 59 2.20 5.30 2.31
N ALA A 60 2.65 5.13 1.05
CA ALA A 60 3.20 6.23 0.27
C ALA A 60 2.16 7.29 -0.08
N ILE A 61 0.90 6.91 -0.35
CA ILE A 61 -0.21 7.87 -0.52
C ILE A 61 -0.49 8.59 0.80
N GLU A 62 -0.52 7.86 1.92
CA GLU A 62 -0.77 8.42 3.25
C GLU A 62 0.23 9.51 3.63
N ALA A 63 1.47 9.40 3.16
CA ALA A 63 2.54 10.34 3.45
C ALA A 63 2.54 11.60 2.54
N LEU A 64 1.62 11.73 1.58
CA LEU A 64 1.60 12.86 0.65
C LEU A 64 0.96 14.11 1.26
N ASP A 65 1.63 15.25 1.20
CA ASP A 65 1.00 16.52 1.59
C ASP A 65 -0.07 16.97 0.58
N GLY A 66 -0.97 17.86 1.01
CA GLY A 66 -1.95 18.51 0.12
C GLY A 66 -3.25 17.74 -0.14
N LEU A 67 -3.36 16.47 0.30
CA LEU A 67 -4.62 15.72 0.24
C LEU A 67 -5.48 15.94 1.48
N GLY A 68 -6.78 16.14 1.29
CA GLY A 68 -7.75 16.11 2.38
C GLY A 68 -7.85 14.71 3.03
N PRO A 69 -8.30 14.58 4.29
CA PRO A 69 -8.30 13.29 5.00
C PRO A 69 -9.07 12.17 4.28
N GLU A 70 -10.28 12.45 3.81
CA GLU A 70 -11.12 11.44 3.12
C GLU A 70 -10.56 11.05 1.76
N GLU A 71 -10.02 12.01 1.01
CA GLU A 71 -9.36 11.74 -0.27
C GLU A 71 -8.10 10.88 -0.05
N ARG A 72 -7.26 11.27 0.92
CA ARG A 72 -6.06 10.51 1.31
C ARG A 72 -6.41 9.07 1.65
N ARG A 73 -7.40 8.87 2.52
CA ARG A 73 -7.89 7.56 2.93
C ARG A 73 -8.38 6.74 1.74
N THR A 74 -9.21 7.33 0.88
CA THR A 74 -9.77 6.67 -0.31
C THR A 74 -8.67 6.27 -1.29
N LEU A 75 -7.71 7.15 -1.57
CA LEU A 75 -6.60 6.87 -2.47
C LEU A 75 -5.63 5.84 -1.89
N ALA A 76 -5.38 5.88 -0.58
CA ALA A 76 -4.54 4.89 0.10
C ALA A 76 -5.20 3.49 0.04
N LEU A 77 -6.53 3.41 0.14
CA LEU A 77 -7.27 2.16 0.00
C LEU A 77 -7.23 1.65 -1.45
N ARG A 78 -7.44 2.53 -2.44
CA ARG A 78 -7.30 2.18 -3.86
C ARG A 78 -5.88 1.68 -4.18
N ALA A 79 -4.85 2.32 -3.64
CA ALA A 79 -3.46 1.88 -3.82
C ALA A 79 -3.20 0.50 -3.19
N LEU A 80 -3.80 0.21 -2.02
CA LEU A 80 -3.70 -1.10 -1.36
C LEU A 80 -4.38 -2.22 -2.19
N LEU A 81 -5.49 -1.89 -2.87
CA LEU A 81 -6.29 -2.85 -3.63
C LEU A 81 -5.87 -2.98 -5.10
N ALA A 82 -5.01 -2.10 -5.60
CA ALA A 82 -4.63 -2.03 -7.03
C ALA A 82 -4.07 -3.35 -7.59
N ASP A 83 -3.39 -4.14 -6.76
CA ASP A 83 -2.79 -5.41 -7.14
C ASP A 83 -3.69 -6.63 -6.82
N ALA A 84 -4.90 -6.44 -6.29
CA ALA A 84 -5.74 -7.55 -5.82
C ALA A 84 -5.98 -8.61 -6.91
N ARG A 85 -6.14 -8.19 -8.17
CA ARG A 85 -6.33 -9.08 -9.32
C ARG A 85 -5.22 -10.12 -9.49
N ILE A 86 -4.01 -9.87 -8.96
CA ILE A 86 -2.88 -10.80 -9.01
C ILE A 86 -3.21 -12.11 -8.28
N ALA A 87 -4.10 -12.09 -7.28
CA ALA A 87 -4.53 -13.32 -6.61
C ALA A 87 -5.22 -14.32 -7.55
N TRP A 88 -5.81 -13.86 -8.65
CA TRP A 88 -6.45 -14.71 -9.66
C TRP A 88 -5.62 -14.86 -10.93
N LEU A 89 -5.00 -13.76 -11.37
CA LEU A 89 -4.36 -13.70 -12.69
C LEU A 89 -2.85 -13.96 -12.64
N GLY A 90 -2.26 -14.04 -11.45
CA GLY A 90 -0.83 -14.08 -11.25
C GLY A 90 -0.15 -12.73 -11.53
N ASP A 91 1.14 -12.65 -11.23
CA ASP A 91 1.92 -11.45 -11.47
C ASP A 91 2.30 -11.35 -12.97
N ALA A 92 1.76 -10.35 -13.67
CA ALA A 92 2.07 -10.12 -15.08
C ALA A 92 3.56 -9.86 -15.34
N GLU A 93 4.29 -9.32 -14.36
CA GLU A 93 5.74 -9.10 -14.45
C GLU A 93 6.54 -10.41 -14.40
N ALA A 94 5.92 -11.54 -14.03
CA ALA A 94 6.57 -12.85 -14.02
C ALA A 94 6.69 -13.48 -15.42
N GLY A 95 6.05 -12.91 -16.45
CA GLY A 95 6.07 -13.42 -17.82
C GLY A 95 4.68 -13.42 -18.46
N GLY A 96 4.04 -12.25 -18.50
CA GLY A 96 2.62 -12.03 -18.82
C GLY A 96 2.08 -12.63 -20.13
N ALA A 97 0.85 -12.22 -20.49
CA ALA A 97 0.05 -12.85 -21.53
C ALA A 97 0.82 -13.14 -22.83
N THR A 98 0.93 -14.43 -23.15
CA THR A 98 1.71 -14.96 -24.29
C THR A 98 1.03 -14.82 -25.65
N SER A 99 -0.19 -14.27 -25.69
CA SER A 99 -0.95 -14.01 -26.92
C SER A 99 -1.90 -12.83 -26.75
N ALA A 100 -2.32 -12.21 -27.87
CA ALA A 100 -3.31 -11.13 -27.87
C ALA A 100 -4.64 -11.55 -27.21
N ARG A 101 -5.08 -12.80 -27.44
CA ARG A 101 -6.29 -13.35 -26.82
C ARG A 101 -6.14 -13.52 -25.32
N ALA A 102 -4.99 -14.00 -24.85
CA ALA A 102 -4.69 -14.09 -23.43
C ALA A 102 -4.62 -12.70 -22.78
N ALA A 103 -4.07 -11.70 -23.48
CA ALA A 103 -3.99 -10.33 -23.00
C ALA A 103 -5.37 -9.67 -22.90
N GLU A 104 -6.25 -9.91 -23.87
CA GLU A 104 -7.65 -9.46 -23.82
C GLU A 104 -8.40 -10.11 -22.66
N ARG A 105 -8.32 -11.44 -22.50
CA ARG A 105 -8.93 -12.14 -21.37
C ARG A 105 -8.42 -11.60 -20.04
N HIS A 106 -7.12 -11.41 -19.90
CA HIS A 106 -6.50 -10.86 -18.70
C HIS A 106 -7.00 -9.43 -18.41
N ARG A 107 -7.18 -8.58 -19.43
CA ARG A 107 -7.74 -7.23 -19.25
C ARG A 107 -9.21 -7.29 -18.81
N ARG A 108 -10.03 -8.08 -19.49
CA ARG A 108 -11.46 -8.23 -19.20
C ARG A 108 -11.70 -8.79 -17.80
N ASP A 109 -11.04 -9.90 -17.46
CA ASP A 109 -11.18 -10.54 -16.15
C ASP A 109 -10.59 -9.65 -15.05
N GLY A 110 -9.46 -8.97 -15.33
CA GLY A 110 -8.86 -8.02 -14.40
C GLY A 110 -9.80 -6.87 -14.03
N ALA A 111 -10.48 -6.27 -15.02
CA ALA A 111 -11.43 -5.19 -14.77
C ALA A 111 -12.66 -5.66 -13.97
N ALA A 112 -13.11 -6.91 -14.18
CA ALA A 112 -14.19 -7.49 -13.39
C ALA A 112 -13.78 -7.73 -11.94
N ILE A 113 -12.56 -8.26 -11.72
CA ILE A 113 -12.00 -8.47 -10.38
C ILE A 113 -11.82 -7.14 -9.65
N ASP A 114 -11.23 -6.14 -10.29
CA ASP A 114 -11.02 -4.82 -9.68
C ASP A 114 -12.33 -4.22 -9.20
N ARG A 115 -13.39 -4.31 -10.02
CA ARG A 115 -14.71 -3.81 -9.67
C ARG A 115 -15.26 -4.52 -8.44
N ALA A 116 -15.26 -5.86 -8.44
CA ALA A 116 -15.78 -6.64 -7.33
C ALA A 116 -15.01 -6.36 -6.02
N VAL A 117 -13.69 -6.23 -6.09
CA VAL A 117 -12.83 -5.92 -4.92
C VAL A 117 -13.10 -4.51 -4.40
N LEU A 118 -13.19 -3.51 -5.27
CA LEU A 118 -13.48 -2.13 -4.86
C LEU A 118 -14.89 -2.01 -4.27
N GLU A 119 -15.89 -2.64 -4.89
CA GLU A 119 -17.27 -2.68 -4.38
C GLU A 119 -17.34 -3.38 -3.02
N ALA A 120 -16.67 -4.52 -2.83
CA ALA A 120 -16.58 -5.20 -1.55
C ALA A 120 -15.90 -4.37 -0.46
N ALA A 121 -14.97 -3.51 -0.85
CA ALA A 121 -14.27 -2.60 0.05
C ALA A 121 -15.05 -1.30 0.33
N GLY A 122 -16.25 -1.13 -0.24
CA GLY A 122 -17.04 0.10 -0.12
C GLY A 122 -16.41 1.30 -0.81
N VAL A 123 -15.59 1.07 -1.84
CA VAL A 123 -14.93 2.13 -2.60
C VAL A 123 -15.74 2.48 -3.84
N ASP A 124 -16.54 3.53 -3.73
CA ASP A 124 -17.42 3.97 -4.80
C ASP A 124 -16.73 4.87 -5.84
N GLY A 125 -17.26 4.83 -7.06
CA GLY A 125 -16.88 5.71 -8.16
C GLY A 125 -15.53 5.37 -8.81
N ALA A 126 -15.32 5.90 -10.01
CA ALA A 126 -14.00 5.93 -10.62
C ALA A 126 -13.18 7.09 -10.02
N PRO A 127 -11.85 6.95 -9.87
CA PRO A 127 -11.02 8.08 -9.50
C PRO A 127 -11.11 9.18 -10.57
N THR A 128 -10.97 10.45 -10.17
CA THR A 128 -10.80 11.54 -11.15
C THR A 128 -9.51 11.32 -11.96
N PRO A 129 -9.34 11.99 -13.12
CA PRO A 129 -8.10 11.92 -13.88
C PRO A 129 -6.85 12.20 -13.04
N GLU A 130 -6.90 13.23 -12.18
CA GLU A 130 -5.81 13.67 -11.31
C GLU A 130 -5.49 12.63 -10.24
N GLN A 131 -6.53 12.06 -9.62
CA GLN A 131 -6.39 10.95 -8.66
C GLN A 131 -5.79 9.71 -9.33
N GLY A 132 -6.21 9.42 -10.56
CA GLY A 132 -5.66 8.35 -11.37
C GLY A 132 -4.18 8.57 -11.70
N ASP A 133 -3.79 9.80 -12.03
CA ASP A 133 -2.39 10.18 -12.25
C ASP A 133 -1.57 10.04 -10.97
N LEU A 134 -2.12 10.44 -9.82
CA LEU A 134 -1.43 10.31 -8.55
C LEU A 134 -1.18 8.85 -8.16
N LEU A 135 -2.18 7.99 -8.32
CA LEU A 135 -2.05 6.53 -8.10
C LEU A 135 -0.98 5.93 -9.02
N ARG A 136 -0.97 6.30 -10.31
CA ARG A 136 0.08 5.88 -11.26
C ARG A 136 1.45 6.40 -10.85
N PHE A 137 1.54 7.64 -10.40
CA PHE A 137 2.78 8.26 -9.94
C PHE A 137 3.37 7.52 -8.74
N VAL A 138 2.56 7.23 -7.71
CA VAL A 138 2.98 6.45 -6.53
C VAL A 138 3.36 5.01 -6.90
N ALA A 139 2.60 4.35 -7.79
CA ALA A 139 2.96 3.03 -8.26
C ALA A 139 4.33 3.01 -8.96
N ARG A 140 4.66 4.04 -9.73
CA ARG A 140 5.98 4.19 -10.37
C ARG A 140 7.09 4.47 -9.36
N MET A 141 6.85 5.30 -8.34
CA MET A 141 7.83 5.55 -7.27
C MET A 141 8.11 4.27 -6.47
N THR A 142 7.07 3.49 -6.18
CA THR A 142 7.16 2.20 -5.51
C THR A 142 7.99 1.22 -6.34
N GLY A 143 7.69 1.09 -7.65
CA GLY A 143 8.47 0.28 -8.57
C GLY A 143 9.94 0.72 -8.72
N ALA A 144 10.22 2.02 -8.61
CA ALA A 144 11.59 2.52 -8.59
C ALA A 144 12.33 2.17 -7.29
N ALA A 145 11.67 2.26 -6.13
CA ALA A 145 12.24 1.85 -4.85
C ALA A 145 12.51 0.34 -4.83
N GLU A 146 11.59 -0.46 -5.36
CA GLU A 146 11.75 -1.90 -5.55
C GLU A 146 13.01 -2.25 -6.35
N ARG A 147 13.20 -1.64 -7.53
CA ARG A 147 14.39 -1.86 -8.35
C ARG A 147 15.69 -1.48 -7.63
N ARG A 148 15.67 -0.36 -6.89
CA ARG A 148 16.82 0.12 -6.10
C ARG A 148 17.17 -0.82 -4.95
N ASP A 149 16.16 -1.35 -4.25
CA ASP A 149 16.36 -2.02 -2.96
C ASP A 149 16.45 -3.54 -3.06
N LEU A 150 15.92 -4.12 -4.14
CA LEU A 150 15.82 -5.58 -4.34
C LEU A 150 16.78 -6.08 -5.43
N GLU A 151 17.86 -5.33 -5.70
CA GLU A 151 18.86 -5.64 -6.73
C GLU A 151 19.29 -7.12 -6.75
N GLY A 152 19.38 -7.68 -7.96
CA GLY A 152 19.53 -9.10 -8.26
C GLY A 152 18.40 -9.68 -9.12
N ALA A 153 17.37 -8.89 -9.41
CA ALA A 153 16.23 -9.27 -10.26
C ALA A 153 16.48 -9.24 -11.78
N GLY A 154 17.74 -9.23 -12.21
CA GLY A 154 18.08 -9.18 -13.63
C GLY A 154 17.76 -7.85 -14.32
N PHE A 155 17.42 -6.79 -13.57
CA PHE A 155 17.33 -5.44 -14.14
C PHE A 155 18.74 -5.01 -14.58
N GLY A 156 19.01 -5.12 -15.88
CA GLY A 156 20.25 -4.66 -16.46
C GLY A 156 20.53 -3.21 -16.05
N ARG A 157 21.80 -2.91 -15.76
CA ARG A 157 22.26 -1.53 -15.57
C ARG A 157 22.01 -0.77 -16.88
N GLY A 158 20.86 -0.10 -17.04
CA GLY A 158 20.64 0.71 -18.27
C GLY A 158 19.21 0.99 -18.74
N ALA A 159 18.15 0.81 -17.95
CA ALA A 159 16.79 1.12 -18.41
C ALA A 159 16.35 2.55 -18.03
N GLY A 160 16.77 3.55 -18.81
CA GLY A 160 16.15 4.89 -18.86
C GLY A 160 16.38 5.82 -17.66
N VAL A 161 15.79 7.02 -17.74
CA VAL A 161 15.84 8.04 -16.67
C VAL A 161 15.26 7.42 -15.40
N ALA A 162 16.08 7.33 -14.34
CA ALA A 162 15.67 6.78 -13.07
C ALA A 162 14.48 7.60 -12.52
N PHE A 163 13.29 7.02 -12.54
CA PHE A 163 12.14 7.60 -11.86
C PHE A 163 12.45 7.68 -10.36
N PRO A 164 12.11 8.79 -9.67
CA PRO A 164 12.48 8.96 -8.27
C PRO A 164 11.89 7.83 -7.41
N PRO A 165 12.73 7.06 -6.69
CA PRO A 165 12.24 6.04 -5.78
C PRO A 165 11.68 6.68 -4.51
N LEU A 166 10.80 5.95 -3.82
CA LEU A 166 10.38 6.32 -2.46
C LEU A 166 11.61 6.56 -1.56
N LYS A 167 11.51 7.55 -0.67
CA LYS A 167 12.59 7.90 0.28
C LYS A 167 12.94 6.71 1.19
N ARG A 168 11.93 6.02 1.70
CA ARG A 168 12.10 4.81 2.52
C ARG A 168 12.76 3.68 1.70
N ARG A 169 13.52 2.84 2.38
CA ARG A 169 14.06 1.59 1.83
C ARG A 169 13.08 0.44 2.03
N ILE A 170 12.91 -0.40 1.02
CA ILE A 170 12.14 -1.64 1.11
C ILE A 170 13.02 -2.71 1.74
N ARG A 171 12.56 -3.27 2.86
CA ARG A 171 13.14 -4.46 3.49
C ARG A 171 12.12 -5.58 3.39
N PRO A 172 12.37 -6.62 2.59
CA PRO A 172 11.39 -7.69 2.46
C PRO A 172 11.05 -8.33 3.80
N VAL A 173 9.78 -8.66 3.99
CA VAL A 173 9.29 -9.34 5.19
C VAL A 173 8.68 -10.68 4.82
N GLU A 174 8.67 -11.61 5.77
CA GLU A 174 8.08 -12.94 5.61
C GLU A 174 6.57 -12.85 5.27
N PRO A 175 6.02 -13.82 4.50
CA PRO A 175 4.62 -13.83 4.06
C PRO A 175 3.62 -13.57 5.19
N GLY A 176 3.76 -14.26 6.33
CA GLY A 176 2.84 -14.08 7.46
C GLY A 176 2.82 -12.66 8.01
N LYS A 177 3.98 -11.97 8.01
CA LYS A 177 4.05 -10.55 8.41
C LYS A 177 3.46 -9.64 7.33
N ALA A 178 3.72 -9.92 6.05
CA ALA A 178 3.14 -9.16 4.94
C ALA A 178 1.60 -9.23 4.92
N ALA A 179 1.02 -10.42 5.15
CA ALA A 179 -0.43 -10.60 5.25
C ALA A 179 -1.03 -9.76 6.38
N ARG A 180 -0.42 -9.78 7.56
CA ARG A 180 -0.88 -8.96 8.71
C ARG A 180 -0.77 -7.47 8.43
N LEU A 181 0.33 -7.01 7.85
CA LEU A 181 0.50 -5.59 7.48
C LEU A 181 -0.58 -5.15 6.50
N TRP A 182 -0.81 -5.93 5.45
CA TRP A 182 -1.84 -5.63 4.45
C TRP A 182 -3.24 -5.62 5.06
N LEU A 183 -3.59 -6.62 5.86
CA LEU A 183 -4.92 -6.75 6.46
C LEU A 183 -5.19 -5.66 7.51
N ASN A 184 -4.20 -5.33 8.34
CA ASN A 184 -4.31 -4.22 9.29
C ASN A 184 -4.52 -2.91 8.55
N ARG A 185 -3.75 -2.66 7.49
CA ARG A 185 -3.89 -1.46 6.67
C ARG A 185 -5.25 -1.40 5.97
N PHE A 186 -5.75 -2.54 5.49
CA PHE A 186 -7.09 -2.63 4.90
C PHE A 186 -8.16 -2.26 5.94
N ARG A 187 -8.12 -2.85 7.14
CA ARG A 187 -9.09 -2.58 8.21
C ARG A 187 -9.05 -1.12 8.69
N GLU A 188 -7.87 -0.54 8.79
CA GLU A 188 -7.68 0.89 9.11
C GLU A 188 -8.36 1.79 8.08
N LEU A 189 -8.19 1.50 6.79
CA LEU A 189 -8.67 2.35 5.71
C LEU A 189 -10.13 2.10 5.32
N ALA A 190 -10.60 0.85 5.34
CA ALA A 190 -12.00 0.53 5.06
C ALA A 190 -12.94 1.08 6.14
N GLY A 191 -12.46 1.17 7.39
CA GLY A 191 -13.24 1.62 8.55
C GLY A 191 -14.49 0.77 8.80
N PRO A 192 -15.26 1.03 9.88
CA PRO A 192 -16.61 0.51 9.98
C PRO A 192 -17.47 1.15 8.88
N PRO A 193 -18.42 0.41 8.26
CA PRO A 193 -19.34 0.99 7.30
C PRO A 193 -20.04 2.18 7.96
N SER A 194 -20.01 3.33 7.30
CA SER A 194 -20.70 4.56 7.70
C SER A 194 -22.19 4.25 7.89
N GLY A 195 -22.57 3.87 9.12
CA GLY A 195 -23.88 3.31 9.41
C GLY A 195 -24.05 2.71 10.80
N SER A 196 -22.98 2.31 11.51
CA SER A 196 -23.08 2.00 12.94
C SER A 196 -22.80 3.25 13.78
N ALA A 197 -23.74 4.19 13.79
CA ALA A 197 -23.85 5.11 14.91
C ALA A 197 -24.13 4.25 16.15
N ASN A 198 -23.13 4.10 17.03
CA ASN A 198 -23.31 3.42 18.30
C ASN A 198 -24.09 4.36 19.23
N PRO A 199 -25.30 4.02 19.70
CA PRO A 199 -25.99 4.82 20.69
C PRO A 199 -25.61 4.30 22.06
N ALA A 200 -24.60 4.87 22.71
CA ALA A 200 -24.48 4.80 24.16
C ALA A 200 -23.36 5.72 24.66
N GLY A 201 -23.75 6.95 25.00
CA GLY A 201 -23.21 7.56 26.20
C GLY A 201 -23.81 6.81 27.40
N ALA A 202 -22.96 6.11 28.14
CA ALA A 202 -23.23 5.74 29.52
C ALA A 202 -21.87 5.65 30.20
N GLY A 203 -21.55 6.68 30.98
CA GLY A 203 -20.31 6.75 31.73
C GLY A 203 -20.23 5.69 32.82
N ALA A 204 -19.04 5.14 33.00
CA ALA A 204 -18.52 4.73 34.29
C ALA A 204 -17.00 4.52 34.17
N SER A 205 -16.25 5.39 34.82
CA SER A 205 -14.92 5.12 35.37
C SER A 205 -15.04 5.40 36.88
N PRO A 206 -14.15 4.93 37.78
CA PRO A 206 -12.86 4.27 37.54
C PRO A 206 -12.54 3.07 38.47
N ALA A 207 -11.48 2.31 38.14
CA ALA A 207 -10.56 1.72 39.13
C ALA A 207 -9.29 1.25 38.39
N GLY A 208 -8.12 1.72 38.85
CA GLY A 208 -6.81 1.50 38.22
C GLY A 208 -6.16 0.14 38.54
N PRO A 209 -4.82 0.08 38.55
CA PRO A 209 -4.04 -0.42 37.42
C PRO A 209 -3.38 -1.77 37.73
N ASN A 210 -3.16 -2.60 36.71
CA ASN A 210 -2.13 -3.62 36.76
C ASN A 210 -1.23 -3.52 35.52
N THR A 211 0.01 -3.15 35.83
CA THR A 211 1.21 -3.11 35.01
C THR A 211 1.64 -4.50 34.57
N ASN A 212 1.81 -4.70 33.26
CA ASN A 212 3.03 -5.25 32.64
C ASN A 212 2.81 -5.33 31.12
N ASP A 213 3.91 -5.22 30.38
CA ASP A 213 4.04 -5.28 28.91
C ASP A 213 3.92 -3.94 28.16
N GLN A 214 4.77 -2.99 28.55
CA GLN A 214 5.23 -1.89 27.68
C GLN A 214 6.76 -1.94 27.57
N GLU A 215 7.30 -2.62 26.58
CA GLU A 215 8.64 -2.37 26.03
C GLU A 215 8.68 -2.89 24.59
N GLU A 216 8.34 -2.01 23.62
CA GLU A 216 8.81 -1.99 22.22
C GLU A 216 7.93 -1.06 21.36
N ASN A 217 7.71 0.20 21.78
CA ASN A 217 7.13 1.18 20.85
C ASN A 217 7.43 2.65 21.21
N SER A 218 8.70 3.00 21.44
CA SER A 218 9.12 4.40 21.54
C SER A 218 10.32 4.69 20.66
N ASP A 219 10.08 4.92 19.36
CA ASP A 219 11.11 5.54 18.51
C ASP A 219 10.53 6.33 17.31
N VAL A 220 9.25 6.71 17.33
CA VAL A 220 8.61 7.38 16.17
C VAL A 220 8.04 8.77 16.48
N ALA A 221 8.22 9.31 17.69
CA ALA A 221 7.60 10.59 18.06
C ALA A 221 8.56 11.55 18.79
N HIS A 222 9.73 11.83 18.21
CA HIS A 222 10.51 13.01 18.59
C HIS A 222 11.45 13.43 17.46
N LEU A 223 10.95 14.23 16.50
CA LEU A 223 11.77 15.11 15.65
C LEU A 223 10.87 16.05 14.84
N ALA A 224 9.94 16.73 15.53
CA ALA A 224 9.13 17.80 14.95
C ALA A 224 8.95 18.94 15.95
N ARG A 225 10.06 19.51 16.43
CA ARG A 225 10.07 20.84 17.08
C ARG A 225 11.49 21.27 17.36
N THR A 226 12.02 22.10 16.46
CA THR A 226 12.92 23.23 16.74
C THR A 226 13.52 23.65 15.41
N GLN A 227 13.05 24.75 14.83
CA GLN A 227 13.85 25.79 14.18
C GLN A 227 12.86 26.83 13.64
N ARG A 228 12.38 27.71 14.54
CA ARG A 228 11.86 29.03 14.19
C ARG A 228 12.66 30.04 15.00
N GLU A 229 13.10 31.06 14.28
CA GLU A 229 13.51 32.39 14.73
C GLU A 229 14.86 32.53 15.45
N LYS A 230 15.82 33.12 14.72
CA LYS A 230 16.58 34.29 15.18
C LYS A 230 17.27 34.98 13.99
N THR A 231 16.66 36.07 13.52
CA THR A 231 17.37 37.17 12.85
C THR A 231 17.94 38.10 13.94
N PRO A 232 19.06 38.78 13.69
CA PRO A 232 18.92 40.23 13.54
C PRO A 232 19.84 40.88 12.48
N HIS A 233 19.39 42.05 12.01
CA HIS A 233 20.19 43.18 11.48
C HIS A 233 21.52 43.35 12.23
N GLY A 234 22.63 43.84 11.67
CA GLY A 234 22.88 44.63 10.47
C GLY A 234 23.89 45.72 10.85
N THR A 235 24.99 45.87 10.11
CA THR A 235 25.82 47.09 9.99
C THR A 235 26.94 46.88 8.96
N ASP A 236 26.88 47.64 7.87
CA ASP A 236 28.05 48.10 7.07
C ASP A 236 28.59 49.39 7.75
N PRO A 237 29.86 49.85 7.56
CA PRO A 237 30.42 50.15 6.23
C PRO A 237 31.96 50.03 6.02
N GLU A 238 32.35 50.17 4.75
CA GLU A 238 33.58 50.78 4.19
C GLU A 238 34.98 50.37 4.69
N SER A 239 35.85 49.92 3.76
CA SER A 239 37.11 50.63 3.44
C SER A 239 38.02 49.82 2.49
N GLN A 240 38.20 50.38 1.28
CA GLN A 240 39.46 50.58 0.53
C GLN A 240 40.47 49.43 0.30
N GLY A 241 40.92 49.31 -0.96
CA GLY A 241 42.28 48.85 -1.25
C GLY A 241 42.49 48.02 -2.52
N ARG A 242 42.51 48.66 -3.70
CA ARG A 242 43.30 48.21 -4.86
C ARG A 242 44.80 48.41 -4.55
N PRO A 243 45.77 47.69 -5.16
CA PRO A 243 45.99 47.72 -6.61
C PRO A 243 46.50 46.44 -7.31
N ARG A 244 46.48 46.54 -8.65
CA ARG A 244 47.10 45.66 -9.67
C ARG A 244 48.63 45.69 -9.63
N ALA A 245 49.25 44.55 -9.94
CA ALA A 245 50.44 44.34 -10.80
C ALA A 245 50.70 42.81 -10.82
N ALA A 246 51.12 42.14 -11.89
CA ALA A 246 51.57 42.49 -13.23
C ALA A 246 51.16 41.39 -14.21
#